data_AF-A0A511YQV7-F1
#
_entry.id   AF-A0A511YQV7-F1
#
_cell.length_a   1.000
_cell.length_b   1.000
_cell.length_c   1.000
_cell.angle_alpha   90.00
_cell.angle_beta   90.00
_cell.angle_gamma   90.00
#
_symmetry.space_group_name_H-M   'P 1'
#
loop_
_entity.id
_entity.type
_entity.pdbx_description
1 polymer ?
#
loop_
_entity_poly.entity_id
_entity_poly.type
_entity_poly.pdbx_seq_one_letter_code
_entity_poly.pdbx_strand_id
1 'polypeptide(L)'
;MTWPESVDQALCFGWIDGVRRSIDEESYSIRFTPRKPTSIWSAVNIRKMKELTKAGLMTEAGQKAFKLRKEEKSAVYSHEKELAVLDPSFEKQFKAHKKAWDFFTTQAPSYQKVMLHWIMSAKQEKTRASRLEKTIRESEMGKRII
;
A
#
# COMPACT_ATOMS: atom_id res chain seq x y z
N MET A 1 -1.19 8.71 -25.84
CA MET A 1 -1.31 9.07 -24.42
C MET A 1 -1.33 7.81 -23.59
N THR A 2 -0.33 7.62 -22.74
CA THR A 2 -0.25 6.50 -21.80
C THR A 2 -1.05 6.81 -20.54
N TRP A 3 -1.41 5.78 -19.74
CA TRP A 3 -2.06 6.04 -18.46
C TRP A 3 -1.23 6.94 -17.52
N PRO A 4 0.09 6.74 -17.35
CA PRO A 4 0.90 7.63 -16.53
C PRO A 4 0.79 9.10 -16.95
N GLU A 5 0.83 9.39 -18.25
CA GLU A 5 0.66 10.75 -18.78
C GLU A 5 -0.71 11.34 -18.42
N SER A 6 -1.78 10.55 -18.54
CA SER A 6 -3.13 11.02 -18.16
C SER A 6 -3.25 11.32 -16.66
N VAL A 7 -2.57 10.55 -15.80
CA VAL A 7 -2.54 10.79 -14.34
C VAL A 7 -1.71 12.02 -14.02
N ASP A 8 -0.60 12.25 -14.71
CA ASP A 8 0.24 13.44 -14.51
C ASP A 8 -0.54 14.71 -14.85
N GLN A 9 -1.26 14.70 -15.98
CA GLN A 9 -2.17 15.79 -16.33
C GLN A 9 -3.27 15.96 -15.28
N ALA A 10 -3.92 14.88 -14.84
CA ALA A 10 -4.94 14.97 -13.79
C ALA A 10 -4.38 15.58 -12.49
N LEU A 11 -3.16 15.24 -12.09
CA LEU A 11 -2.50 15.84 -10.92
C LEU A 11 -2.30 17.35 -11.09
N CYS A 12 -1.92 17.82 -12.28
CA CYS A 12 -1.77 19.24 -12.58
C CYS A 12 -3.05 20.05 -12.31
N PHE A 13 -4.23 19.44 -12.44
CA PHE A 13 -5.53 20.07 -12.18
C PHE A 13 -6.14 19.69 -10.81
N GLY A 14 -5.43 18.91 -9.98
CA GLY A 14 -5.89 18.51 -8.65
C GLY A 14 -6.87 17.34 -8.65
N TRP A 15 -6.83 16.48 -9.69
CA TRP A 15 -7.72 15.35 -9.87
C TRP A 15 -7.00 14.03 -9.52
N ILE A 16 -7.78 12.96 -9.45
CA ILE A 16 -7.31 11.58 -9.22
C ILE A 16 -8.08 10.63 -10.13
N ASP A 17 -7.41 9.58 -10.59
CA ASP A 17 -8.04 8.47 -11.29
C ASP A 17 -8.76 7.50 -10.34
N GLY A 18 -9.81 6.88 -10.84
CA GLY A 18 -10.56 5.83 -10.18
C GLY A 18 -10.11 4.43 -10.62
N VAL A 19 -10.96 3.45 -10.34
CA VAL A 19 -10.73 2.07 -10.78
C VAL A 19 -10.85 1.99 -12.30
N ARG A 20 -9.84 1.40 -12.96
CA ARG A 20 -9.92 1.06 -14.38
C ARG A 20 -10.88 -0.11 -14.58
N ARG A 21 -11.69 -0.02 -15.62
CA ARG A 21 -12.61 -1.07 -16.04
C ARG A 21 -12.31 -1.44 -17.47
N SER A 22 -11.87 -2.68 -17.71
CA SER A 22 -11.72 -3.21 -19.06
C SER A 22 -13.07 -3.18 -19.78
N ILE A 23 -13.04 -2.82 -21.05
CA ILE A 23 -14.19 -2.87 -21.95
C ILE A 23 -14.03 -4.08 -22.87
N ASP A 24 -12.84 -4.26 -23.44
CA ASP A 24 -12.45 -5.39 -24.29
C ASP A 24 -10.93 -5.67 -24.15
N GLU A 25 -10.37 -6.46 -25.05
CA GLU A 25 -8.94 -6.88 -25.04
C GLU A 25 -7.97 -5.71 -25.28
N GLU A 26 -8.41 -4.66 -25.95
CA GLU A 26 -7.58 -3.54 -26.37
C GLU A 26 -7.96 -2.21 -25.68
N SER A 27 -9.07 -2.17 -24.96
CA SER A 27 -9.64 -0.93 -24.43
C SER A 27 -10.13 -1.02 -22.97
N TYR A 28 -10.03 0.11 -22.27
CA TYR A 28 -10.51 0.27 -20.91
C TYR A 28 -11.09 1.67 -20.70
N SER A 29 -11.94 1.80 -19.68
CA SER A 29 -12.40 3.10 -19.16
C SER A 29 -11.78 3.40 -17.80
N ILE A 30 -11.54 4.68 -17.55
CA ILE A 30 -11.08 5.18 -16.24
C ILE A 30 -11.76 6.53 -15.98
N ARG A 31 -12.31 6.68 -14.78
CA ARG A 31 -12.93 7.94 -14.36
C ARG A 31 -11.92 8.80 -13.62
N PHE A 32 -11.82 10.07 -13.98
CA PHE A 32 -11.11 11.06 -13.18
C PHE A 32 -12.09 11.92 -12.39
N THR A 33 -11.72 12.26 -11.16
CA THR A 33 -12.53 13.10 -10.27
C THR A 33 -11.65 14.10 -9.52
N PRO A 34 -12.15 15.30 -9.17
CA PRO A 34 -11.43 16.22 -8.29
C PRO A 34 -11.07 15.56 -6.95
N ARG A 35 -9.86 15.81 -6.45
CA ARG A 35 -9.45 15.32 -5.12
C ARG A 35 -10.23 16.06 -4.04
N LYS A 36 -10.66 15.31 -3.03
CA LYS A 36 -11.24 15.87 -1.80
C LYS A 36 -10.10 16.23 -0.85
N PRO A 37 -10.29 17.18 0.10
CA PRO A 37 -9.30 17.46 1.14
C PRO A 37 -8.92 16.22 1.98
N THR A 38 -9.81 15.23 2.04
CA THR A 38 -9.62 13.96 2.74
C THR A 38 -8.97 12.86 1.89
N SER A 39 -8.68 13.13 0.61
CA SER A 39 -8.03 12.17 -0.29
C SER A 39 -6.62 11.83 0.18
N ILE A 40 -6.27 10.54 0.09
CA ILE A 40 -4.92 10.06 0.37
C ILE A 40 -4.01 10.44 -0.80
N TRP A 41 -2.78 10.86 -0.48
CA TRP A 41 -1.73 11.14 -1.44
C TRP A 41 -0.61 10.11 -1.27
N SER A 42 -0.31 9.32 -2.31
CA SER A 42 0.83 8.41 -2.31
C SER A 42 2.15 9.18 -2.40
N ALA A 43 3.26 8.60 -1.94
CA ALA A 43 4.58 9.19 -2.09
C ALA A 43 4.94 9.38 -3.57
N VAL A 44 4.49 8.48 -4.45
CA VAL A 44 4.61 8.64 -5.91
C VAL A 44 3.94 9.92 -6.41
N ASN A 45 2.67 10.17 -6.03
CA ASN A 45 1.96 11.37 -6.47
C ASN A 45 2.54 12.63 -5.83
N ILE A 46 3.03 12.56 -4.59
CA ILE A 46 3.72 13.69 -3.94
C ILE A 46 5.02 14.03 -4.68
N ARG A 47 5.78 13.01 -5.10
CA ARG A 47 6.99 13.21 -5.91
C ARG A 47 6.65 13.82 -7.27
N LYS A 48 5.66 13.26 -7.97
CA LYS A 48 5.17 13.79 -9.25
C LYS A 48 4.70 15.24 -9.15
N MET A 49 3.99 15.60 -8.08
CA MET A 49 3.61 17.01 -7.82
C MET A 49 4.82 17.93 -7.78
N LYS A 50 5.92 17.52 -7.12
CA LYS A 50 7.17 18.30 -7.08
C LYS A 50 7.80 18.43 -8.47
N GLU A 51 7.90 17.33 -9.21
CA GLU A 51 8.46 17.28 -10.56
C GLU A 51 7.67 18.16 -11.55
N LEU A 52 6.35 18.01 -11.58
CA LEU A 52 5.44 18.78 -12.45
C LEU A 52 5.41 20.27 -12.09
N THR A 53 5.54 20.60 -10.80
CA THR A 53 5.68 22.00 -10.36
C THR A 53 7.01 22.59 -10.83
N LYS A 54 8.11 21.85 -10.69
CA LYS A 54 9.44 22.28 -11.19
C LYS A 54 9.44 22.47 -12.71
N ALA A 55 8.67 21.66 -13.43
CA ALA A 55 8.49 21.76 -14.88
C ALA A 55 7.53 22.90 -15.31
N GLY A 56 6.92 23.64 -14.38
CA GLY A 56 5.98 24.72 -14.70
C GLY A 56 4.61 24.25 -15.22
N LEU A 57 4.30 22.97 -15.11
CA LEU A 57 3.06 22.37 -15.63
C LEU A 57 1.89 22.43 -14.63
N MET A 58 2.18 22.70 -13.37
CA MET A 58 1.19 22.67 -12.29
C MET A 58 0.26 23.88 -12.32
N THR A 59 -1.05 23.65 -12.35
CA THR A 59 -2.05 24.74 -12.29
C THR A 59 -2.36 25.15 -10.86
N GLU A 60 -3.02 26.30 -10.69
CA GLU A 60 -3.51 26.77 -9.38
C GLU A 60 -4.44 25.75 -8.71
N ALA A 61 -5.28 25.06 -9.49
CA ALA A 61 -6.20 24.03 -8.99
C ALA A 61 -5.43 22.84 -8.39
N GLY A 62 -4.37 22.38 -9.07
CA GLY A 62 -3.48 21.34 -8.58
C GLY A 62 -2.75 21.75 -7.30
N GLN A 63 -2.21 22.97 -7.26
CA GLN A 63 -1.56 23.51 -6.06
C GLN A 63 -2.54 23.62 -4.89
N LYS A 64 -3.76 24.09 -5.13
CA LYS A 64 -4.81 24.20 -4.09
C LYS A 64 -5.18 22.83 -3.54
N ALA A 65 -5.40 21.84 -4.39
CA ALA A 65 -5.68 20.47 -3.97
C ALA A 65 -4.54 19.88 -3.12
N PHE A 66 -3.28 20.17 -3.46
CA PHE A 66 -2.12 19.72 -2.70
C PHE A 66 -1.99 20.45 -1.35
N LYS A 67 -2.24 21.76 -1.30
CA LYS A 67 -2.25 22.52 -0.04
C LYS A 67 -3.32 22.02 0.94
N LEU A 68 -4.47 21.58 0.44
CA LEU A 68 -5.57 21.03 1.24
C LEU A 68 -5.32 19.61 1.76
N ARG A 69 -4.27 18.92 1.32
CA ARG A 69 -3.95 17.57 1.80
C ARG A 69 -3.62 17.61 3.30
N LYS A 70 -3.97 16.54 4.00
CA LYS A 70 -3.50 16.32 5.38
C LYS A 70 -2.20 15.52 5.35
N GLU A 71 -1.17 15.99 6.04
CA GLU A 71 0.13 15.29 6.11
C GLU A 71 0.00 13.92 6.77
N GLU A 72 -0.84 13.80 7.81
CA GLU A 72 -1.24 12.54 8.45
C GLU A 72 -1.89 11.51 7.50
N LYS A 73 -2.33 11.92 6.30
CA LYS A 73 -2.91 11.06 5.25
C LYS A 73 -2.05 11.02 3.98
N SER A 74 -0.82 11.52 4.05
CA SER A 74 0.16 11.51 2.96
C SER A 74 1.15 10.36 3.15
N ALA A 75 1.49 9.64 2.07
CA ALA A 75 2.33 8.45 2.08
C ALA A 75 1.83 7.29 2.98
N VAL A 76 0.51 7.20 3.19
CA VAL A 76 -0.10 6.20 4.08
C VAL A 76 -0.55 4.93 3.34
N TYR A 77 -0.26 4.81 2.04
CA TYR A 77 -0.55 3.57 1.33
C TYR A 77 0.26 2.42 1.94
N SER A 78 -0.40 1.31 2.25
CA SER A 78 0.17 0.13 2.90
C SER A 78 1.39 -0.46 2.18
N HIS A 79 1.55 -0.18 0.88
CA HIS A 79 2.72 -0.59 0.09
C HIS A 79 3.97 0.27 0.30
N GLU A 80 3.84 1.47 0.89
CA GLU A 80 4.92 2.42 1.18
C GLU A 80 5.33 2.42 2.66
N LYS A 81 4.57 1.75 3.54
CA LYS A 81 5.03 1.46 4.90
C LYS A 81 6.10 0.37 4.84
N GLU A 82 7.20 0.59 5.55
CA GLU A 82 8.22 -0.43 5.81
C GLU A 82 7.54 -1.75 6.20
N LEU A 83 8.17 -2.85 5.80
CA LEU A 83 7.81 -4.19 6.22
C LEU A 83 7.45 -4.14 7.71
N ALA A 84 6.22 -4.52 8.06
CA ALA A 84 5.96 -4.84 9.46
C ALA A 84 6.94 -5.96 9.80
N VAL A 85 7.96 -5.68 10.60
CA VAL A 85 8.89 -6.68 11.11
C VAL A 85 8.27 -7.24 12.38
N LEU A 86 8.44 -8.54 12.63
CA LEU A 86 8.05 -9.11 13.92
C LEU A 86 8.89 -8.46 15.02
N ASP A 87 8.27 -8.24 16.17
CA ASP A 87 9.05 -7.93 17.38
C ASP A 87 10.04 -9.09 17.62
N PRO A 88 11.26 -8.83 18.14
CA PRO A 88 12.29 -9.86 18.30
C PRO A 88 11.84 -11.11 19.06
N SER A 89 10.93 -10.96 20.02
CA SER A 89 10.34 -12.07 20.77
C SER A 89 9.49 -12.98 19.88
N PHE A 90 8.65 -12.40 19.01
CA PHE A 90 7.80 -13.14 18.08
C PHE A 90 8.59 -13.74 16.93
N GLU A 91 9.63 -13.06 16.44
CA GLU A 91 10.54 -13.65 15.46
C GLU A 91 11.25 -14.89 16.02
N LYS A 92 11.76 -14.81 17.25
CA LYS A 92 12.37 -15.94 17.94
C LYS A 92 11.38 -17.09 18.11
N GLN A 93 10.14 -16.79 18.50
CA GLN A 93 9.09 -17.80 18.61
C GLN A 93 8.78 -18.46 17.26
N PHE A 94 8.64 -17.68 16.19
CA PHE A 94 8.36 -18.24 14.86
C PHE A 94 9.53 -19.11 14.36
N LYS A 95 10.77 -18.63 14.50
CA LYS A 95 11.97 -19.38 14.10
C LYS A 95 12.19 -20.67 14.88
N ALA A 96 11.67 -20.78 16.11
CA ALA A 96 11.70 -22.03 16.87
C ALA A 96 10.91 -23.15 16.16
N HIS A 97 9.88 -22.80 15.38
CA HIS A 97 9.12 -23.72 14.55
C HIS A 97 9.72 -23.80 13.14
N LYS A 98 10.84 -24.52 13.01
CA LYS A 98 11.64 -24.56 11.77
C LYS A 98 10.84 -24.87 10.51
N LYS A 99 9.96 -25.87 10.55
CA LYS A 99 9.10 -26.24 9.41
C LYS A 99 8.18 -25.09 8.98
N ALA A 100 7.58 -24.40 9.96
CA ALA A 100 6.71 -23.25 9.73
C ALA A 100 7.48 -22.09 9.11
N TRP A 101 8.66 -21.81 9.66
CA TRP A 101 9.54 -20.73 9.22
C TRP A 101 10.03 -20.94 7.79
N ASP A 102 10.48 -22.15 7.44
CA ASP A 102 10.94 -22.49 6.10
C ASP A 102 9.80 -22.38 5.07
N PHE A 103 8.60 -22.87 5.41
CA PHE A 103 7.42 -22.70 4.55
C PHE A 103 7.04 -21.22 4.38
N PHE A 104 7.06 -20.44 5.46
CA PHE A 104 6.67 -19.03 5.41
C PHE A 104 7.64 -18.19 4.56
N THR A 105 8.95 -18.39 4.75
CA THR A 105 10.01 -17.65 4.04
C THR A 105 10.09 -17.99 2.54
N THR A 106 9.60 -19.16 2.12
CA THR A 106 9.49 -19.53 0.70
C THR A 106 8.27 -18.95 0.00
N GLN A 107 7.31 -18.37 0.73
CA GLN A 107 6.13 -17.74 0.12
C GLN A 107 6.48 -16.44 -0.60
N ALA A 108 5.61 -16.02 -1.52
CA ALA A 108 5.78 -14.76 -2.23
C ALA A 108 5.93 -13.58 -1.25
N PRO A 109 6.81 -12.59 -1.54
CA PRO A 109 7.03 -11.44 -0.65
C PRO A 109 5.74 -10.67 -0.30
N SER A 110 4.76 -10.65 -1.20
CA SER A 110 3.45 -10.03 -0.95
C SER A 110 2.67 -10.74 0.16
N TYR A 111 2.67 -12.08 0.19
CA TYR A 111 2.03 -12.85 1.25
C TYR A 111 2.72 -12.63 2.59
N GLN A 112 4.06 -12.71 2.61
CA GLN A 112 4.84 -12.47 3.84
C GLN A 112 4.51 -11.09 4.42
N LYS A 113 4.49 -10.04 3.58
CA LYS A 113 4.11 -8.67 3.97
C LYS A 113 2.72 -8.60 4.58
N VAL A 114 1.72 -9.17 3.92
CA VAL A 114 0.33 -9.15 4.42
C VAL A 114 0.23 -9.84 5.76
N MET A 115 0.88 -10.98 5.94
CA MET A 115 0.83 -11.74 7.19
C MET A 115 1.53 -11.03 8.33
N LEU A 116 2.73 -10.50 8.10
CA LEU A 116 3.45 -9.74 9.12
C LEU A 116 2.66 -8.48 9.54
N HIS A 117 2.08 -7.78 8.56
CA HIS A 117 1.21 -6.64 8.84
C HIS A 117 -0.04 -7.06 9.61
N TRP A 118 -0.69 -8.16 9.24
CA TRP A 118 -1.86 -8.67 9.93
C TRP A 118 -1.55 -9.05 11.37
N ILE A 119 -0.40 -9.66 11.66
CA ILE A 119 0.04 -9.94 13.03
C ILE A 119 0.27 -8.63 13.79
N MET A 120 1.15 -7.76 13.28
CA MET A 120 1.66 -6.60 14.01
C MET A 120 0.69 -5.42 14.11
N SER A 121 -0.29 -5.31 13.21
CA SER A 121 -1.33 -4.27 13.25
C SER A 121 -2.33 -4.45 14.39
N ALA A 122 -2.37 -5.61 15.06
CA ALA A 122 -3.24 -5.79 16.22
C ALA A 122 -2.78 -4.88 17.38
N LYS A 123 -3.74 -4.18 18.01
CA LYS A 123 -3.43 -3.26 19.12
C LYS A 123 -3.05 -3.98 20.42
N GLN A 124 -3.64 -5.15 20.67
CA GLN A 124 -3.42 -5.94 21.88
C GLN A 124 -2.37 -7.02 21.63
N GLU A 125 -1.41 -7.17 22.55
CA GLU A 125 -0.35 -8.17 22.47
C GLU A 125 -0.90 -9.61 22.39
N LYS A 126 -1.92 -9.93 23.20
CA LYS A 126 -2.62 -11.22 23.16
C LYS A 126 -3.13 -11.57 21.76
N THR A 127 -3.64 -10.57 21.04
CA THR A 127 -4.13 -10.76 19.66
C THR A 127 -2.98 -10.96 18.68
N ARG A 128 -1.85 -10.28 18.86
CA ARG A 128 -0.65 -10.53 18.05
C ARG A 128 -0.14 -11.96 18.25
N ALA A 129 -0.04 -12.41 19.50
CA ALA A 129 0.39 -13.76 19.84
C ALA A 129 -0.53 -14.83 19.23
N SER A 130 -1.86 -14.66 19.34
CA SER A 130 -2.82 -15.59 18.74
C SER A 130 -2.74 -15.63 17.20
N ARG A 131 -2.52 -14.48 16.55
CA ARG A 131 -2.32 -14.42 15.09
C ARG A 131 -1.01 -15.09 14.67
N LEU A 132 0.06 -14.90 15.44
CA LEU A 132 1.34 -15.56 15.22
C LEU A 132 1.20 -17.07 15.33
N GLU A 133 0.58 -17.57 16.41
CA GLU A 133 0.34 -19.00 16.63
C GLU A 133 -0.48 -19.63 15.49
N LYS A 134 -1.53 -18.95 15.05
CA LYS A 134 -2.31 -19.38 13.87
C LYS A 134 -1.42 -19.46 12.62
N THR A 135 -0.55 -18.47 12.42
CA THR A 135 0.36 -18.42 11.26
C THR A 135 1.38 -19.55 11.30
N ILE A 136 1.94 -19.84 12.47
CA ILE A 136 2.83 -20.99 12.70
C ILE A 136 2.10 -22.28 12.33
N ARG A 137 0.93 -22.52 12.93
CA ARG A 137 0.16 -23.76 12.73
C ARG A 137 -0.17 -24.03 11.26
N GLU A 138 -0.71 -23.06 10.54
CA GLU A 138 -1.04 -23.25 9.11
C GLU A 138 0.24 -23.46 8.27
N SER A 139 1.31 -22.74 8.59
CA SER A 139 2.58 -22.88 7.89
C SER A 139 3.23 -24.25 8.14
N GLU A 140 3.11 -24.82 9.34
CA GLU A 140 3.55 -26.20 9.64
C GLU A 140 2.79 -27.24 8.81
N MET A 141 1.54 -26.95 8.47
CA MET A 141 0.70 -27.76 7.58
C MET A 141 0.95 -27.48 6.09
N GLY A 142 1.86 -26.56 5.75
CA GLY A 142 2.14 -26.17 4.37
C GLY A 142 1.01 -25.36 3.72
N LYS A 143 0.18 -24.69 4.53
CA LYS A 143 -0.97 -23.91 4.08
C LYS A 143 -0.76 -22.42 4.30
N ARG A 144 -1.34 -21.63 3.40
CA ARG A 144 -1.47 -20.18 3.60
C ARG A 144 -2.69 -19.92 4.47
N ILE A 145 -2.61 -18.89 5.31
CA ILE A 145 -3.82 -18.34 5.96
C ILE A 145 -4.67 -17.69 4.87
N ILE A 146 -5.93 -18.11 4.80
CA ILE A 146 -7.00 -17.54 3.98
C ILE A 146 -7.79 -16.55 4.84
#